data_AF-A0A0F3KJF1-F1
#
_entry.id   AF-A0A0F3KJF1-F1
#
_cell.length_a   1.000
_cell.length_b   1.000
_cell.length_c   1.000
_cell.angle_alpha   90.00
_cell.angle_beta   90.00
_cell.angle_gamma   90.00
#
_symmetry.space_group_name_H-M   'P 1'
#
loop_
_entity.id
_entity.type
_entity.pdbx_description
1 polymer ?
#
loop_
_entity_poly.entity_id
_entity_poly.type
_entity_poly.pdbx_seq_one_letter_code
_entity_poly.pdbx_strand_id
1 'polypeptide(L)'
;MPTTTHSDTTIRRLAKLNFEVIAMNDAVLAHDLDEARFRTHFIHMSVQDMGFWEVARVAADVVLLLRGLGCDPLPGYGQAMLNLARALTP
;
A
#
# COMPACT_ATOMS: atom_id res chain seq x y z
N MET A 1 -3.55 -33.44 -11.95
CA MET A 1 -4.43 -32.43 -11.30
C MET A 1 -3.67 -31.11 -11.26
N PRO A 2 -4.22 -29.99 -11.76
CA PRO A 2 -3.46 -28.74 -11.83
C PRO A 2 -3.50 -28.04 -10.46
N THR A 3 -2.33 -27.83 -9.87
CA THR A 3 -2.11 -27.09 -8.61
C THR A 3 -1.93 -25.58 -8.83
N THR A 4 -2.23 -25.06 -10.02
CA THR A 4 -1.85 -23.70 -10.45
C THR A 4 -2.81 -22.59 -10.03
N THR A 5 -4.04 -22.90 -9.61
CA THR A 5 -5.11 -21.90 -9.42
C THR A 5 -4.91 -20.98 -8.20
N HIS A 6 -4.33 -21.49 -7.10
CA HIS A 6 -4.07 -20.68 -5.89
C HIS A 6 -2.85 -19.75 -6.04
N SER A 7 -1.83 -20.17 -6.80
CA SER A 7 -0.65 -19.34 -7.06
C SER A 7 -0.97 -18.18 -8.01
N ASP A 8 -1.69 -18.46 -9.11
CA ASP A 8 -2.04 -17.45 -10.12
C ASP A 8 -2.98 -16.36 -9.58
N THR A 9 -3.91 -16.74 -8.69
CA THR A 9 -4.77 -15.78 -7.98
C THR A 9 -3.99 -14.89 -7.01
N THR A 10 -2.97 -15.43 -6.34
CA THR A 10 -2.10 -14.67 -5.43
C THR A 10 -1.22 -13.69 -6.20
N ILE A 11 -0.61 -14.13 -7.31
CA ILE A 11 0.21 -13.28 -8.18
C ILE A 11 -0.63 -12.11 -8.73
N ARG A 12 -1.84 -12.38 -9.22
CA ARG A 12 -2.75 -11.33 -9.71
C ARG A 12 -3.13 -10.33 -8.62
N ARG A 13 -3.36 -10.81 -7.40
CA ARG A 13 -3.67 -9.97 -6.24
C ARG A 13 -2.50 -9.07 -5.84
N LEU A 14 -1.28 -9.60 -5.83
CA LEU A 14 -0.06 -8.82 -5.60
C LEU A 14 0.18 -7.78 -6.70
N ALA A 15 -0.03 -8.15 -7.97
CA ALA A 15 0.07 -7.20 -9.08
C ALA A 15 -0.91 -6.03 -8.92
N LYS A 16 -2.15 -6.32 -8.50
CA LYS A 16 -3.13 -5.27 -8.20
C LYS A 16 -2.66 -4.37 -7.06
N LEU A 17 -2.10 -4.91 -5.99
CA LEU A 17 -1.55 -4.11 -4.89
C LEU A 17 -0.39 -3.21 -5.32
N ASN A 18 0.47 -3.67 -6.22
CA ASN A 18 1.52 -2.82 -6.78
C ASN A 18 0.95 -1.62 -7.54
N PHE A 19 -0.12 -1.79 -8.31
CA PHE A 19 -0.79 -0.65 -8.95
C PHE A 19 -1.40 0.32 -7.93
N GLU A 20 -1.93 -0.17 -6.82
CA GLU A 20 -2.44 0.71 -5.75
C GLU A 20 -1.33 1.52 -5.09
N VAL A 21 -0.15 0.92 -4.89
CA VAL A 21 1.02 1.64 -4.34
C VAL A 21 1.51 2.71 -5.30
N ILE A 22 1.57 2.42 -6.60
CA ILE A 22 1.93 3.40 -7.63
C ILE A 22 0.92 4.56 -7.59
N ALA A 23 -0.38 4.25 -7.62
CA ALA A 23 -1.42 5.26 -7.60
C ALA A 23 -1.44 6.10 -6.30
N MET A 24 -1.12 5.50 -5.15
CA MET A 24 -0.92 6.20 -3.89
C MET A 24 0.24 7.20 -3.98
N ASN A 25 1.37 6.80 -4.59
CA ASN A 25 2.52 7.69 -4.77
C ASN A 25 2.19 8.85 -5.71
N ASP A 26 1.51 8.56 -6.82
CA ASP A 26 1.08 9.58 -7.78
C ASP A 26 0.12 10.59 -7.15
N ALA A 27 -0.82 10.12 -6.32
CA ALA A 27 -1.76 10.98 -5.60
C ALA A 27 -1.03 11.96 -4.66
N VAL A 28 -0.04 11.48 -3.90
CA VAL A 28 0.82 12.34 -3.07
C VAL A 28 1.57 13.38 -3.91
N LEU A 29 2.15 12.99 -5.04
CA LEU A 29 2.88 13.91 -5.92
C LEU A 29 1.96 14.96 -6.56
N ALA A 30 0.70 14.60 -6.80
CA ALA A 30 -0.35 15.51 -7.27
C ALA A 30 -0.98 16.37 -6.16
N HIS A 31 -0.50 16.25 -4.91
CA HIS A 31 -1.08 16.86 -3.72
C HIS A 31 -2.54 16.43 -3.41
N ASP A 32 -2.99 15.31 -3.97
CA ASP A 32 -4.26 14.67 -3.62
C ASP A 32 -4.05 13.74 -2.41
N LEU A 33 -3.94 14.35 -1.23
CA LEU A 33 -3.64 13.64 0.00
C LEU A 33 -4.79 12.77 0.50
N ASP A 34 -6.03 13.10 0.14
CA ASP A 34 -7.20 12.31 0.54
C ASP A 34 -7.27 11.01 -0.27
N GLU A 35 -6.98 11.07 -1.57
CA GLU A 35 -6.83 9.87 -2.39
C GLU A 35 -5.65 9.00 -1.93
N ALA A 36 -4.52 9.63 -1.59
CA ALA A 36 -3.37 8.92 -1.04
C ALA A 36 -3.75 8.14 0.23
N ARG A 37 -4.44 8.78 1.19
CA ARG A 37 -4.92 8.14 2.42
C ARG A 37 -5.86 7.00 2.14
N PHE A 38 -6.84 7.22 1.26
CA PHE A 38 -7.80 6.19 0.88
C PHE A 38 -7.08 4.94 0.35
N ARG A 39 -6.12 5.14 -0.57
CA ARG A 39 -5.32 4.04 -1.14
C ARG A 39 -4.44 3.38 -0.11
N THR A 40 -3.79 4.13 0.78
CA THR A 40 -2.99 3.53 1.86
C THR A 40 -3.85 2.63 2.76
N HIS A 41 -5.05 3.07 3.14
CA HIS A 41 -5.98 2.25 3.91
C HIS A 41 -6.42 1.00 3.14
N PHE A 42 -6.74 1.15 1.85
CA PHE A 42 -7.09 0.02 0.99
C PHE A 42 -5.95 -1.01 0.90
N ILE A 43 -4.71 -0.57 0.69
CA ILE A 43 -3.52 -1.42 0.67
C ILE A 43 -3.38 -2.15 2.00
N HIS A 44 -3.38 -1.42 3.11
CA HIS A 44 -3.22 -1.97 4.47
C HIS A 44 -4.24 -3.08 4.74
N MET A 45 -5.53 -2.82 4.49
CA MET A 45 -6.58 -3.82 4.69
C MET A 45 -6.42 -5.03 3.75
N SER A 46 -6.02 -4.80 2.51
CA SER A 46 -5.84 -5.87 1.53
C SER A 46 -4.69 -6.81 1.89
N VAL A 47 -3.56 -6.26 2.33
CA VAL A 47 -2.41 -7.08 2.74
C VAL A 47 -2.67 -7.83 4.05
N GLN A 48 -3.48 -7.26 4.95
CA GLN A 48 -3.98 -7.97 6.14
C GLN A 48 -4.88 -9.15 5.75
N ASP A 49 -5.84 -8.95 4.84
CA ASP A 49 -6.73 -10.01 4.34
C ASP A 49 -5.95 -11.15 3.65
N MET A 50 -4.85 -10.82 2.98
CA MET A 50 -3.96 -11.81 2.36
C MET A 50 -2.98 -12.49 3.33
N GLY A 51 -2.90 -12.05 4.59
CA GLY A 51 -1.97 -12.57 5.58
C GLY A 51 -0.52 -12.11 5.43
N PHE A 52 -0.26 -11.04 4.66
CA PHE A 52 1.08 -10.46 4.49
C PHE A 52 1.39 -9.46 5.61
N TRP A 53 1.57 -9.98 6.83
CA TRP A 53 1.67 -9.18 8.05
C TRP A 53 2.83 -8.18 8.07
N GLU A 54 3.99 -8.53 7.51
CA GLU A 54 5.12 -7.59 7.41
C GLU A 54 4.80 -6.41 6.48
N VAL A 55 4.13 -6.67 5.36
CA VAL A 55 3.69 -5.60 4.45
C VAL A 55 2.60 -4.77 5.11
N ALA A 56 1.69 -5.39 5.86
CA ALA A 56 0.68 -4.68 6.64
C ALA A 56 1.31 -3.72 7.64
N ARG A 57 2.34 -4.17 8.37
CA ARG A 57 3.08 -3.31 9.31
C ARG A 57 3.68 -2.09 8.61
N VAL A 58 4.34 -2.29 7.47
CA VAL A 58 4.92 -1.18 6.69
C VAL A 58 3.83 -0.24 6.14
N ALA A 59 2.69 -0.78 5.71
CA ALA A 59 1.56 0.04 5.25
C ALA A 59 0.95 0.86 6.39
N ALA A 60 0.89 0.32 7.61
CA ALA A 60 0.42 1.03 8.80
C ALA A 60 1.31 2.24 9.13
N ASP A 61 2.63 2.15 8.93
CA ASP A 61 3.53 3.29 9.09
C ASP A 61 3.15 4.45 8.14
N VAL A 62 2.77 4.14 6.90
CA VAL A 62 2.29 5.15 5.94
C VAL A 62 0.97 5.76 6.39
N VAL A 63 0.02 4.94 6.89
CA VAL A 63 -1.26 5.44 7.45
C VAL A 63 -1.00 6.45 8.58
N LEU A 64 -0.10 6.12 9.50
CA LEU A 64 0.23 6.98 10.63
C LEU A 64 0.85 8.30 10.18
N LEU A 65 1.75 8.25 9.18
CA LEU A 65 2.49 9.43 8.72
C LEU A 65 1.69 10.32 7.77
N LEU A 66 0.76 9.78 6.96
CA LEU A 66 -0.14 10.61 6.15
C LEU A 66 -1.20 11.34 6.97
N ARG A 67 -1.42 10.88 8.22
CA ARG A 67 -2.42 11.41 9.18
C ARG A 67 -3.85 11.39 8.62
N GLY A 68 -4.78 11.84 9.46
CA GLY A 68 -6.19 11.96 9.09
C GLY A 68 -6.47 13.08 8.08
N LEU A 69 -7.72 13.12 7.62
CA LEU A 69 -8.23 14.11 6.66
C LEU A 69 -7.96 15.55 7.14
N GLY A 70 -7.62 16.42 6.20
CA GLY A 70 -7.33 17.84 6.46
C GLY A 70 -6.04 18.11 7.25
N CYS A 71 -5.27 17.09 7.60
CA CYS A 71 -3.95 17.26 8.21
C CYS A 71 -2.84 17.23 7.15
N ASP A 72 -1.76 17.97 7.37
CA ASP A 72 -0.53 17.77 6.60
C ASP A 72 0.18 16.48 7.05
N PRO A 73 0.82 15.73 6.12
CA PRO A 73 1.63 14.57 6.45
C PRO A 73 2.79 14.93 7.39
N LEU A 74 3.19 13.98 8.24
CA LEU A 74 4.35 14.12 9.11
C LEU A 74 5.66 13.90 8.32
N PRO A 75 6.77 14.53 8.76
CA PRO A 75 8.09 14.21 8.24
C PRO A 75 8.36 12.70 8.23
N GLY A 76 8.98 12.22 7.15
CA GLY A 76 9.29 10.79 6.98
C GLY A 76 8.23 9.99 6.19
N TYR A 77 7.07 10.58 5.86
CA TYR A 77 6.03 9.89 5.07
C TYR A 77 6.56 9.37 3.72
N GLY A 78 7.40 10.14 3.02
CA GLY A 78 8.02 9.69 1.76
C GLY A 78 8.94 8.48 1.91
N GLN A 79 9.67 8.38 3.03
CA GLN A 79 10.48 7.20 3.34
C GLN A 79 9.60 5.98 3.64
N ALA A 80 8.50 6.17 4.35
CA ALA A 80 7.54 5.10 4.60
C ALA A 80 6.89 4.59 3.31
N MET A 81 6.51 5.50 2.40
CA MET A 81 5.98 5.14 1.08
C MET A 81 7.00 4.35 0.24
N LEU A 82 8.27 4.78 0.25
CA LEU A 82 9.35 4.03 -0.41
C LEU A 82 9.54 2.63 0.19
N ASN A 83 9.46 2.51 1.53
CA ASN A 83 9.54 1.22 2.20
C ASN A 83 8.38 0.31 1.81
N LEU A 84 7.16 0.84 1.71
CA LEU A 84 5.99 0.08 1.26
C LEU A 84 6.14 -0.40 -0.19
N ALA A 85 6.61 0.46 -1.09
CA ALA A 85 6.88 0.07 -2.48
C ALA A 85 7.92 -1.05 -2.59
N ARG A 86 8.98 -0.99 -1.80
CA ARG A 86 9.98 -2.06 -1.72
C ARG A 86 9.43 -3.36 -1.14
N ALA A 87 8.54 -3.28 -0.16
CA ALA A 87 7.96 -4.46 0.47
C ALA A 87 7.04 -5.27 -0.47
N LEU A 88 6.50 -4.64 -1.52
CA LEU A 88 5.64 -5.27 -2.52
C LEU A 88 6.35 -5.59 -3.86
N THR A 89 7.62 -5.20 -3.98
CA THR A 89 8.44 -5.53 -5.15
C THR A 89 9.33 -6.74 -4.81
N PRO A 90 9.30 -7.83 -5.59
CA PRO A 90 10.16 -8.99 -5.39
C PRO A 90 11.65 -8.71 -5.61
#